data_AF-A0A420Y9P5-F1
#
_entry.id   AF-A0A420Y9P5-F1
#
_cell.length_a   1.000
_cell.length_b   1.000
_cell.length_c   1.000
_cell.angle_alpha   90.00
_cell.angle_beta   90.00
_cell.angle_gamma   90.00
#
_symmetry.space_group_name_H-M   'P 1'
#
loop_
_entity.id
_entity.type
_entity.pdbx_description
1 polymer ?
#
loop_
_entity_poly.entity_id
_entity_poly.type
_entity_poly.pdbx_seq_one_letter_code
_entity_poly.pdbx_strand_id
1 'polypeptide(L)'
;MLQKQSPMRIAVFKRKKSPLYSLEDDEVVNRACRTLNIDPVASRAKLMTIYKWDRITIFAFNVWYDDYDWATAHYDVDLPVLLVDYGKRQSCVKVCGKEFCKEVNHFVAGQHELHGWDAKPPYFQDHTIPGVVPTYPNPRCVMLTGPDGVSRRQTKTPPPGSTTAYPCEGGS
;
A
#
# COMPACT_ATOMS: atom_id res chain seq x y z
N MET A 1 -12.57 23.94 7.93
CA MET A 1 -12.34 23.29 9.24
C MET A 1 -11.90 21.86 8.96
N LEU A 2 -10.60 21.55 9.09
CA LEU A 2 -10.18 20.15 9.05
C LEU A 2 -10.74 19.46 10.29
N GLN A 3 -11.59 18.48 10.07
CA GLN A 3 -12.06 17.54 11.07
C GLN A 3 -10.87 16.93 11.82
N LYS A 4 -11.11 16.53 13.08
CA LYS A 4 -10.21 15.78 13.96
C LYS A 4 -9.24 14.90 13.15
N GLN A 5 -7.93 15.16 13.28
CA GLN A 5 -6.88 14.39 12.59
C GLN A 5 -7.07 12.91 12.94
N SER A 6 -7.43 12.11 11.93
CA SER A 6 -7.68 10.68 12.07
C SER A 6 -6.79 9.91 11.09
N PRO A 7 -6.37 8.67 11.44
CA PRO A 7 -5.64 7.82 10.52
C PRO A 7 -6.32 7.75 9.15
N MET A 8 -5.57 8.00 8.09
CA MET A 8 -6.07 7.88 6.72
C MET A 8 -4.98 7.50 5.75
N ARG A 9 -5.39 7.04 4.58
CA ARG A 9 -4.50 6.69 3.49
C ARG A 9 -4.70 7.63 2.30
N ILE A 10 -3.60 8.05 1.71
CA ILE A 10 -3.60 8.87 0.50
C ILE A 10 -3.12 8.00 -0.65
N ALA A 11 -3.98 7.82 -1.64
CA ALA A 11 -3.62 7.24 -2.92
C ALA A 11 -3.22 8.37 -3.89
N VAL A 12 -2.09 8.22 -4.58
CA VAL A 12 -1.62 9.21 -5.57
C VAL A 12 -1.47 8.56 -6.92
N PHE A 13 -2.16 9.09 -7.92
CA PHE A 13 -2.01 8.67 -9.30
C PHE A 13 -1.07 9.63 -10.03
N LYS A 14 0.18 9.20 -10.25
CA LYS A 14 1.19 9.94 -11.03
C LYS A 14 1.18 9.41 -12.46
N ARG A 15 0.53 10.13 -13.38
CA ARG A 15 0.45 9.72 -14.79
C ARG A 15 1.70 10.14 -15.56
N LYS A 16 2.09 9.38 -16.59
CA LYS A 16 3.24 9.69 -17.47
C LYS A 16 3.20 11.07 -18.12
N LYS A 17 1.99 11.56 -18.39
CA LYS A 17 1.76 12.88 -18.99
C LYS A 17 1.70 14.02 -17.96
N SER A 18 1.77 13.71 -16.67
CA SER A 18 1.77 14.71 -15.60
C SER A 18 3.05 15.53 -15.63
N PRO A 19 2.99 16.84 -15.29
CA PRO A 19 4.21 17.62 -15.04
C PRO A 19 5.04 17.07 -13.86
N LEU A 20 4.46 16.20 -13.04
CA LEU A 20 5.13 15.58 -11.90
C LEU A 20 5.84 14.27 -12.24
N TYR A 21 5.82 13.83 -13.51
CA TYR A 21 6.31 12.49 -13.86
C TYR A 21 7.78 12.26 -13.48
N SER A 22 8.60 13.30 -13.61
CA SER A 22 10.04 13.27 -13.28
C SER A 22 10.33 13.43 -11.78
N LEU A 23 9.33 13.61 -10.93
CA LEU A 23 9.55 13.71 -9.49
C LEU A 23 9.89 12.35 -8.91
N GLU A 24 10.84 12.37 -7.97
CA GLU A 24 11.20 11.22 -7.15
C GLU A 24 10.08 10.87 -6.15
N ASP A 25 10.13 9.67 -5.60
CA ASP A 25 9.01 9.10 -4.84
C ASP A 25 8.66 9.94 -3.59
N ASP A 26 9.66 10.42 -2.84
CA ASP A 26 9.46 11.30 -1.68
C ASP A 26 8.91 12.68 -2.07
N GLU A 27 9.30 13.19 -3.24
CA GLU A 27 8.80 14.46 -3.76
C GLU A 27 7.32 14.37 -4.14
N VAL A 28 6.88 13.20 -4.62
CA VAL A 28 5.47 12.94 -4.92
C VAL A 28 4.64 12.95 -3.64
N VAL A 29 5.11 12.33 -2.57
CA VAL A 29 4.44 12.34 -1.24
C VAL A 29 4.35 13.78 -0.72
N ASN A 30 5.46 14.51 -0.73
CA ASN A 30 5.49 15.91 -0.31
C ASN A 30 4.56 16.79 -1.14
N ARG A 31 4.51 16.57 -2.46
CA ARG A 31 3.61 17.29 -3.36
C ARG A 31 2.15 16.99 -3.05
N ALA A 32 1.78 15.72 -2.84
CA ALA A 32 0.44 15.32 -2.43
C ALA A 32 0.02 15.94 -1.10
N CYS A 33 0.90 15.93 -0.09
CA CYS A 33 0.64 16.59 1.18
C CYS A 33 0.37 18.09 1.00
N ARG A 34 1.20 18.80 0.22
CA ARG A 34 0.98 20.22 -0.10
C ARG A 34 -0.34 20.48 -0.82
N THR A 35 -0.71 19.65 -1.80
CA THR A 35 -2.00 19.74 -2.50
C THR A 35 -3.19 19.59 -1.55
N LEU A 36 -3.04 18.78 -0.50
CA LEU A 36 -4.06 18.56 0.53
C LEU A 36 -3.99 19.54 1.70
N ASN A 37 -3.04 20.49 1.67
CA ASN A 37 -2.72 21.38 2.79
C ASN A 37 -2.41 20.61 4.10
N ILE A 38 -1.67 19.51 3.96
CA ILE A 38 -1.16 18.67 5.04
C ILE A 38 0.35 18.91 5.16
N ASP A 39 0.84 19.10 6.38
CA ASP A 39 2.27 19.08 6.67
C ASP A 39 2.75 17.62 6.72
N PRO A 40 3.66 17.19 5.82
CA PRO A 40 4.13 15.80 5.76
C PRO A 40 4.87 15.36 7.04
N VAL A 41 5.54 16.28 7.73
CA VAL A 41 6.28 15.98 8.98
C VAL A 41 5.30 15.87 10.14
N ALA A 42 4.43 16.88 10.33
CA ALA A 42 3.47 16.87 11.43
C ALA A 42 2.44 15.73 11.29
N SER A 43 2.09 15.36 10.05
CA SER A 43 1.21 14.23 9.78
C SER A 43 1.91 12.87 9.79
N ARG A 44 3.24 12.85 9.90
CA ARG A 44 4.07 11.63 9.86
C ARG A 44 3.77 10.81 8.60
N ALA A 45 3.74 11.50 7.46
CA ALA A 45 3.47 10.89 6.17
C ALA A 45 4.46 9.74 5.93
N LYS A 46 3.93 8.55 5.66
CA LYS A 46 4.74 7.34 5.50
C LYS A 46 4.38 6.62 4.23
N LEU A 47 5.30 6.61 3.28
CA LEU A 47 5.13 5.90 2.01
C LEU A 47 5.05 4.40 2.26
N MET A 48 3.98 3.76 1.77
CA MET A 48 3.70 2.35 2.00
C MET A 48 3.98 1.52 0.75
N THR A 49 3.42 1.92 -0.39
CA THR A 49 3.53 1.14 -1.63
C THR A 49 3.77 2.03 -2.83
N ILE A 50 4.53 1.52 -3.79
CA ILE A 50 4.75 2.11 -5.10
C ILE A 50 4.41 1.03 -6.14
N TYR A 51 3.39 1.31 -6.96
CA TYR A 51 2.90 0.39 -7.97
C TYR A 51 3.06 1.01 -9.36
N LYS A 52 4.02 0.50 -10.15
CA LYS A 52 4.42 1.07 -11.43
C LYS A 52 3.84 0.27 -12.61
N TRP A 53 3.22 1.00 -13.52
CA TRP A 53 2.80 0.56 -14.86
C TRP A 53 3.35 1.55 -15.89
N ASP A 54 3.40 1.16 -17.17
CA ASP A 54 3.97 2.01 -18.25
C ASP A 54 3.41 3.44 -18.27
N ARG A 55 2.10 3.62 -17.99
CA ARG A 55 1.42 4.92 -18.11
C ARG A 55 1.13 5.62 -16.79
N ILE A 56 1.30 4.92 -15.66
CA ILE A 56 0.89 5.42 -14.35
C ILE A 56 1.74 4.76 -13.25
N THR A 57 2.14 5.58 -12.28
CA THR A 57 2.64 5.10 -11.00
C THR A 57 1.62 5.45 -9.92
N ILE A 58 1.23 4.47 -9.14
CA ILE A 58 0.28 4.61 -8.04
C ILE A 58 1.07 4.52 -6.74
N PHE A 59 0.94 5.53 -5.90
CA PHE A 59 1.51 5.55 -4.56
C PHE A 59 0.39 5.37 -3.55
N ALA A 60 0.68 4.70 -2.44
CA ALA A 60 -0.14 4.75 -1.25
C ALA A 60 0.74 5.13 -0.06
N PHE A 61 0.32 6.13 0.70
CA PHE A 61 1.00 6.52 1.93
C PHE A 61 -0.02 6.79 3.04
N ASN A 62 0.36 6.55 4.28
CA ASN A 62 -0.50 6.84 5.43
C ASN A 62 -0.15 8.20 6.00
N VAL A 63 -1.14 8.88 6.59
CA VAL A 63 -0.96 10.07 7.43
C VAL A 63 -1.74 9.88 8.73
N TRP A 64 -1.22 10.41 9.83
CA TRP A 64 -1.77 10.31 11.18
C TRP A 64 -2.06 8.86 11.63
N TYR A 65 -1.28 7.87 11.17
CA TYR A 65 -1.49 6.46 11.50
C TYR A 65 -0.31 5.88 12.29
N ASP A 66 -0.35 6.09 13.60
CA ASP A 66 0.78 5.78 14.51
C ASP A 66 0.84 4.32 14.92
N ASP A 67 -0.33 3.71 15.09
CA ASP A 67 -0.49 2.35 15.58
C ASP A 67 -0.32 1.32 14.46
N TYR A 68 0.54 1.62 13.48
CA TYR A 68 0.82 0.72 12.37
C TYR A 68 1.64 -0.48 12.84
N ASP A 69 0.97 -1.60 13.11
CA ASP A 69 1.61 -2.85 13.50
C ASP A 69 2.02 -3.68 12.27
N TRP A 70 3.32 -3.80 12.05
CA TRP A 70 3.92 -4.58 10.96
C TRP A 70 3.56 -6.06 10.97
N ALA A 71 3.31 -6.61 12.15
CA ALA A 71 3.03 -8.01 12.28
C ALA A 71 1.59 -8.32 11.86
N THR A 72 0.65 -7.41 12.10
CA THR A 72 -0.76 -7.52 11.65
C THR A 72 -1.07 -6.79 10.33
N ALA A 73 -0.13 -6.03 9.76
CA ALA A 73 -0.32 -5.22 8.55
C ALA A 73 -0.75 -5.95 7.26
N HIS A 74 -0.75 -7.29 7.26
CA HIS A 74 -1.25 -8.13 6.17
C HIS A 74 -2.76 -8.40 6.26
N TYR A 75 -3.41 -7.99 7.36
CA TYR A 75 -4.86 -7.98 7.46
C TYR A 75 -5.44 -6.68 6.89
N ASP A 76 -6.66 -6.78 6.34
CA ASP A 76 -7.37 -5.63 5.82
C ASP A 76 -7.67 -4.62 6.94
N VAL A 77 -7.50 -3.34 6.63
CA VAL A 77 -7.86 -2.21 7.49
C VAL A 77 -8.96 -1.39 6.83
N ASP A 78 -9.87 -0.81 7.62
CA ASP A 78 -10.92 0.08 7.11
C ASP A 78 -10.51 1.55 7.26
N LEU A 79 -9.42 1.94 6.59
CA LEU A 79 -8.97 3.33 6.56
C LEU A 79 -9.71 4.12 5.48
N PRO A 80 -10.14 5.36 5.77
CA PRO A 80 -10.60 6.27 4.72
C PRO A 80 -9.47 6.58 3.75
N VAL A 81 -9.81 6.69 2.46
CA VAL A 81 -8.86 6.98 1.39
C VAL A 81 -9.20 8.31 0.72
N LEU A 82 -8.20 9.18 0.57
CA LEU A 82 -8.24 10.29 -0.38
C LEU A 82 -7.42 9.93 -1.62
N LEU A 83 -7.96 10.24 -2.80
CA LEU A 83 -7.23 10.15 -4.05
C LEU A 83 -6.72 11.53 -4.46
N VAL A 84 -5.44 11.61 -4.81
CA VAL A 84 -4.83 12.73 -5.53
C VAL A 84 -4.41 12.24 -6.92
N ASP A 85 -5.16 12.61 -7.95
CA ASP A 85 -4.85 12.24 -9.34
C ASP A 85 -4.17 13.40 -10.07
N TYR A 86 -2.90 13.20 -10.44
CA TYR A 86 -2.13 14.16 -11.21
C TYR A 86 -2.22 13.83 -12.70
N GLY A 87 -3.18 14.48 -13.36
CA GLY A 87 -3.35 14.45 -14.80
C GLY A 87 -2.35 15.34 -15.56
N LYS A 88 -2.54 15.44 -16.89
CA LYS A 88 -1.68 16.24 -17.78
C LYS A 88 -1.74 17.74 -17.48
N ARG A 89 -2.92 18.26 -17.18
CA ARG A 89 -3.17 19.71 -17.05
C ARG A 89 -3.72 20.12 -15.69
N GLN A 90 -4.35 19.19 -14.97
CA GLN A 90 -5.04 19.46 -13.72
C GLN A 90 -4.77 18.32 -12.74
N SER A 91 -4.78 18.67 -11.45
CA SER A 91 -4.85 17.71 -10.36
C SER A 91 -6.29 17.61 -9.87
N CYS A 92 -6.69 16.42 -9.44
CA CYS A 92 -8.00 16.18 -8.86
C CYS A 92 -7.82 15.55 -7.48
N VAL A 93 -8.57 16.06 -6.49
CA VAL A 93 -8.65 15.49 -5.15
C VAL A 93 -10.05 14.92 -4.96
N LYS A 94 -10.15 13.68 -4.48
CA LYS A 94 -11.44 13.02 -4.23
C LYS A 94 -11.44 12.32 -2.89
N VAL A 95 -12.55 12.46 -2.16
CA VAL A 95 -12.92 11.52 -1.09
C VAL A 95 -13.44 10.26 -1.74
N CYS A 96 -12.81 9.13 -1.44
CA CYS A 96 -13.14 7.87 -2.08
C CYS A 96 -14.33 7.18 -1.41
N GLY A 97 -15.12 6.47 -2.22
CA GLY A 97 -16.18 5.60 -1.73
C GLY A 97 -15.64 4.30 -1.13
N LYS A 98 -16.49 3.57 -0.42
CA LYS A 98 -16.14 2.37 0.34
C LYS A 98 -15.41 1.30 -0.48
N GLU A 99 -15.85 1.07 -1.72
CA GLU A 99 -15.24 0.06 -2.59
C GLU A 99 -13.79 0.39 -2.93
N PHE A 100 -13.52 1.63 -3.32
CA PHE A 100 -12.16 2.07 -3.62
C PHE A 100 -11.27 2.10 -2.36
N CYS A 101 -11.83 2.50 -1.21
CA CYS A 101 -11.12 2.40 0.07
C CYS A 101 -10.70 0.96 0.34
N LYS A 102 -11.63 0.00 0.18
CA LYS A 102 -11.36 -1.42 0.34
C LYS A 102 -10.27 -1.91 -0.62
N GLU A 103 -10.34 -1.54 -1.90
CA GLU A 103 -9.35 -1.94 -2.91
C GLU A 103 -7.93 -1.46 -2.55
N VAL A 104 -7.78 -0.18 -2.22
CA VAL A 104 -6.48 0.39 -1.82
C VAL A 104 -5.99 -0.24 -0.52
N ASN A 105 -6.87 -0.46 0.44
CA ASN A 105 -6.48 -1.06 1.72
C ASN A 105 -6.04 -2.51 1.58
N HIS A 106 -6.80 -3.28 0.80
CA HIS A 106 -6.47 -4.65 0.46
C HIS A 106 -5.17 -4.75 -0.34
N PHE A 107 -4.94 -3.82 -1.26
CA PHE A 107 -3.68 -3.78 -2.01
C PHE A 107 -2.46 -3.61 -1.09
N VAL A 108 -2.51 -2.66 -0.15
CA VAL A 108 -1.39 -2.45 0.80
C VAL A 108 -1.17 -3.68 1.67
N ALA A 109 -2.24 -4.30 2.19
CA ALA A 109 -2.15 -5.55 2.95
C ALA A 109 -1.56 -6.70 2.12
N GLY A 110 -1.96 -6.81 0.85
CA GLY A 110 -1.40 -7.76 -0.11
C GLY A 110 0.10 -7.53 -0.36
N GLN A 111 0.56 -6.28 -0.43
CA GLN A 111 1.99 -5.99 -0.56
C GLN A 111 2.79 -6.46 0.67
N HIS A 112 2.24 -6.30 1.88
CA HIS A 112 2.82 -6.86 3.09
C HIS A 112 2.94 -8.39 3.03
N GLU A 113 1.89 -9.05 2.58
CA GLU A 113 1.86 -10.50 2.43
C GLU A 113 2.91 -10.98 1.40
N LEU A 114 3.01 -10.31 0.27
CA LEU A 114 3.95 -10.67 -0.81
C LEU A 114 5.40 -10.50 -0.40
N HIS A 115 5.76 -9.42 0.29
CA HIS A 115 7.17 -9.12 0.60
C HIS A 115 7.72 -9.86 1.83
N GLY A 116 6.85 -10.36 2.71
CA GLY A 116 7.27 -11.20 3.83
C GLY A 116 7.22 -10.53 5.20
N TRP A 117 7.70 -11.25 6.21
CA TRP A 117 7.65 -10.81 7.62
C TRP A 117 8.57 -9.63 7.91
N ASP A 118 9.82 -9.69 7.43
CA ASP A 118 10.86 -8.70 7.74
C ASP A 118 10.87 -7.50 6.78
N ALA A 119 10.08 -7.55 5.71
CA ALA A 119 10.07 -6.51 4.70
C ALA A 119 9.38 -5.24 5.22
N LYS A 120 10.05 -4.10 5.03
CA LYS A 120 9.55 -2.77 5.40
C LYS A 120 9.22 -1.96 4.15
N PRO A 121 8.22 -1.07 4.20
CA PRO A 121 7.90 -0.21 3.08
C PRO A 121 9.01 0.81 2.81
N PRO A 122 9.05 1.41 1.60
CA PRO A 122 8.05 1.26 0.54
C PRO A 122 8.11 -0.12 -0.15
N TYR A 123 6.95 -0.77 -0.28
CA TYR A 123 6.80 -1.99 -1.06
C TYR A 123 6.70 -1.66 -2.54
N PHE A 124 7.51 -2.32 -3.35
CA PHE A 124 7.68 -1.97 -4.74
C PHE A 124 7.15 -3.07 -5.64
N GLN A 125 6.29 -2.70 -6.59
CA GLN A 125 5.80 -3.62 -7.61
C GLN A 125 5.82 -2.92 -8.96
N ASP A 126 6.64 -3.42 -9.89
CA ASP A 126 6.91 -2.80 -11.17
C ASP A 126 6.57 -3.71 -12.35
N HIS A 127 5.61 -3.26 -13.16
CA HIS A 127 5.12 -3.93 -14.36
C HIS A 127 5.58 -3.22 -15.65
N THR A 128 6.60 -2.38 -15.59
CA THR A 128 7.08 -1.62 -16.76
C THR A 128 7.97 -2.44 -17.69
N ILE A 129 8.58 -3.53 -17.19
CA ILE A 129 9.48 -4.39 -17.96
C ILE A 129 8.64 -5.49 -18.65
N PRO A 130 8.54 -5.50 -20.00
CA PRO A 130 7.77 -6.52 -20.70
C PRO A 130 8.33 -7.93 -20.45
N GLY A 131 7.44 -8.89 -20.19
CA GLY A 131 7.80 -10.29 -19.97
C GLY A 131 8.41 -10.60 -18.60
N VAL A 132 8.60 -9.59 -17.74
CA VAL A 132 9.05 -9.79 -16.36
C VAL A 132 7.85 -9.68 -15.42
N VAL A 133 7.54 -10.77 -14.74
CA VAL A 133 6.54 -10.80 -13.68
C VAL A 133 7.24 -10.46 -12.36
N PRO A 134 6.69 -9.53 -11.54
CA PRO A 134 7.23 -9.27 -10.21
C PRO A 134 7.32 -10.56 -9.39
N THR A 135 8.53 -10.86 -8.90
CA THR A 135 8.78 -12.02 -8.06
C THR A 135 9.03 -11.57 -6.63
N TYR A 136 8.52 -12.37 -5.69
CA TYR A 136 8.67 -12.11 -4.27
C TYR A 136 9.33 -13.33 -3.64
N PRO A 137 10.59 -13.22 -3.20
CA PRO A 137 11.36 -14.40 -2.78
C PRO A 137 10.88 -14.96 -1.43
N ASN A 138 10.23 -14.13 -0.60
CA ASN A 138 9.83 -14.53 0.75
C ASN A 138 8.40 -14.09 1.13
N PRO A 139 7.35 -14.53 0.42
CA PRO A 139 5.98 -14.19 0.79
C PRO A 139 5.60 -14.85 2.11
N ARG A 140 4.76 -14.16 2.90
CA ARG A 140 4.20 -14.65 4.17
C ARG A 140 3.28 -15.84 3.95
N CYS A 141 2.57 -15.89 2.83
CA CYS A 141 1.74 -17.02 2.47
C CYS A 141 2.12 -17.58 1.10
N VAL A 142 1.96 -18.89 0.94
CA VAL A 142 2.06 -19.58 -0.33
C VAL A 142 0.78 -20.35 -0.58
N MET A 143 0.31 -20.34 -1.83
CA MET A 143 -0.76 -21.22 -2.26
C MET A 143 -0.14 -22.56 -2.63
N LEU A 144 -0.46 -23.60 -1.85
CA LEU A 144 -0.04 -24.96 -2.13
C LEU A 144 -1.20 -25.72 -2.75
N THR A 145 -1.00 -26.19 -3.98
CA THR A 145 -1.93 -27.10 -4.63
C THR A 145 -1.72 -28.50 -4.06
N GLY A 146 -2.75 -29.04 -3.41
CA GLY A 146 -2.72 -30.40 -2.90
C GLY A 146 -2.76 -31.44 -4.04
N PRO A 147 -2.52 -32.73 -3.73
CA PRO A 147 -2.67 -33.83 -4.69
C PRO A 147 -4.07 -33.94 -5.28
N ASP A 148 -5.07 -33.37 -4.59
CA ASP A 148 -6.48 -33.28 -4.98
C ASP A 148 -6.77 -32.13 -5.96
N GLY A 149 -5.75 -31.37 -6.38
CA GLY A 149 -5.91 -30.19 -7.23
C GLY A 149 -6.48 -28.97 -6.51
N VAL A 150 -6.71 -29.04 -5.20
CA VAL A 150 -7.25 -27.94 -4.40
C VAL A 150 -6.10 -27.08 -3.87
N SER A 151 -6.10 -25.81 -4.24
CA SER A 151 -5.14 -24.83 -3.72
C SER A 151 -5.56 -24.35 -2.33
N ARG A 152 -4.67 -24.55 -1.35
CA ARG A 152 -4.86 -24.12 0.04
C ARG A 152 -3.83 -23.05 0.38
N ARG A 153 -4.25 -22.01 1.11
CA ARG A 153 -3.35 -20.97 1.62
C ARG A 153 -2.61 -21.52 2.83
N GLN A 154 -1.27 -21.49 2.79
CA GLN A 154 -0.43 -21.79 3.93
C GLN A 154 0.36 -20.55 4.33
N THR A 155 0.18 -20.08 5.56
CA THR A 155 0.98 -19.00 6.14
C THR A 155 2.27 -19.58 6.70
N LYS A 156 3.42 -19.02 6.31
CA LYS A 156 4.72 -19.36 6.87
C LYS A 156 4.84 -18.81 8.28
N THR A 157 5.37 -19.63 9.18
CA THR A 157 5.71 -19.22 10.54
C THR A 157 6.66 -18.01 10.51
N PRO A 158 6.44 -16.98 11.34
CA PRO A 158 7.37 -15.86 11.46
C PRO A 158 8.78 -16.34 11.87
N PRO A 159 9.85 -15.61 11.51
CA PRO A 159 11.20 -15.92 11.97
C PRO A 159 11.30 -15.89 13.51
N PRO A 160 12.17 -16.71 14.13
CA PRO A 160 12.41 -16.66 15.58
C PRO A 160 12.85 -15.24 16.00
N GLY A 161 12.11 -14.62 16.92
CA GLY A 161 12.36 -13.24 17.38
C GLY A 161 11.35 -12.19 16.90
N SER A 162 10.44 -12.53 15.97
CA SER A 162 9.22 -11.75 15.72
C SER A 162 8.26 -11.93 16.91
N THR A 163 8.37 -11.08 17.90
CA THR A 163 7.62 -11.13 19.17
C THR A 163 6.21 -10.61 18.98
N THR A 164 5.27 -11.51 18.66
CA THR A 164 3.89 -11.51 19.17
C THR A 164 3.23 -12.81 18.73
N ALA A 165 2.74 -13.60 19.68
CA ALA A 165 1.92 -14.77 19.40
C ALA A 165 0.60 -14.31 18.77
N TYR A 166 0.32 -14.72 17.54
CA TYR A 166 -0.95 -14.43 16.88
C TYR A 166 -1.88 -15.63 16.98
N PRO A 167 -3.16 -15.44 17.32
CA PRO A 167 -4.13 -16.50 17.30
C PRO A 167 -4.27 -17.01 15.87
N CYS A 168 -3.98 -18.30 15.66
CA CYS A 168 -4.47 -19.01 14.49
C CYS A 168 -6.00 -19.03 14.59
N GLU A 169 -6.68 -18.09 13.93
CA GLU A 169 -8.10 -18.28 13.68
C GLU A 169 -8.26 -19.40 12.65
N GLY A 170 -8.61 -20.57 13.18
CA GLY A 170 -9.22 -21.62 12.41
C GLY A 170 -10.65 -21.26 12.03
N GLY A 171 -10.99 -21.49 10.77
CA GLY A 171 -12.34 -21.85 10.34
C GLY A 171 -13.30 -20.70 10.02
N SER A 172 -13.74 -20.64 8.76
CA SER A 172 -14.98 -21.32 8.34
C SER A 172 -14.94 -21.60 6.83
#